data_AF-A0A7Y5KD64-F1
#
_entry.id   AF-A0A7Y5KD64-F1
#
_cell.length_a   1.000
_cell.length_b   1.000
_cell.length_c   1.000
_cell.angle_alpha   90.00
_cell.angle_beta   90.00
_cell.angle_gamma   90.00
#
_symmetry.space_group_name_H-M   'P 1'
#
loop_
_entity.id
_entity.type
_entity.pdbx_description
1 polymer ?
#
loop_
_entity_poly.entity_id
_entity_poly.type
_entity_poly.pdbx_seq_one_letter_code
_entity_poly.pdbx_strand_id
1 'polypeptide(L)'
;MFNRPIKLSKNNSFFLFGARGTGKTFSLKEHFKSPQALYIDLLTPEQNETYSLRPQALTEQLAALGSETEWIVIDEIQKVPKLLDV
;
A
#
# COMPACT_ATOMS: atom_id res chain seq x y z
N MET A 1 -0.05 -25.47 2.70
CA MET A 1 -0.37 -24.10 2.25
C MET A 1 -1.89 -24.02 2.10
N PHE A 2 -2.57 -23.11 2.80
CA PHE A 2 -4.04 -22.99 2.69
C PHE A 2 -4.42 -22.15 1.47
N ASN A 3 -5.33 -22.66 0.64
CA ASN A 3 -5.85 -21.90 -0.50
C ASN A 3 -6.82 -20.84 0.01
N ARG A 4 -6.51 -19.56 -0.18
CA ARG A 4 -7.34 -18.44 0.26
C ARG A 4 -8.09 -17.88 -0.96
N PRO A 5 -9.41 -18.09 -1.11
CA PRO A 5 -10.16 -17.63 -2.27
C PRO A 5 -10.51 -16.13 -2.15
N ILE A 6 -9.49 -15.27 -2.01
CA ILE A 6 -9.68 -13.81 -2.07
C ILE A 6 -9.49 -13.38 -3.52
N LYS A 7 -10.52 -12.75 -4.09
CA LYS A 7 -10.46 -12.16 -5.43
C LYS A 7 -10.10 -10.68 -5.29
N LEU A 8 -8.84 -10.35 -5.53
CA LEU A 8 -8.36 -8.97 -5.51
C LEU A 8 -8.72 -8.26 -6.82
N SER A 9 -9.16 -7.00 -6.73
CA SER A 9 -9.40 -6.16 -7.90
C SER A 9 -8.07 -5.82 -8.57
N LYS A 10 -8.02 -5.87 -9.91
CA LYS A 10 -6.84 -5.51 -10.69
C LYS A 10 -6.93 -4.14 -11.36
N ASN A 11 -8.10 -3.49 -11.31
CA ASN A 11 -8.37 -2.28 -12.09
C ASN A 11 -8.87 -1.10 -11.24
N ASN A 12 -9.11 -1.34 -9.95
CA ASN A 12 -9.65 -0.35 -9.03
C ASN A 12 -8.91 -0.41 -7.71
N SER A 13 -8.80 0.73 -7.03
CA SER A 13 -8.36 0.82 -5.64
C SER A 13 -9.33 0.09 -4.70
N PHE A 14 -8.79 -0.54 -3.66
CA PHE A 14 -9.59 -1.25 -2.66
C PHE A 14 -8.87 -1.24 -1.31
N PHE A 15 -9.66 -1.43 -0.24
CA PHE A 15 -9.11 -1.72 1.08
C PHE A 15 -9.06 -3.22 1.33
N LEU A 16 -7.94 -3.70 1.87
CA LEU A 16 -7.80 -5.08 2.34
C LEU A 16 -7.80 -5.12 3.87
N PHE A 17 -8.94 -5.47 4.45
CA PHE A 17 -9.08 -5.62 5.90
C PHE A 17 -8.84 -7.05 6.38
N GLY A 18 -8.52 -7.21 7.66
CA GLY A 18 -8.45 -8.51 8.32
C GLY A 18 -7.59 -8.46 9.58
N ALA A 19 -7.72 -9.46 10.46
CA ALA A 19 -6.98 -9.52 11.71
C ALA A 19 -5.45 -9.54 11.51
N ARG A 20 -4.68 -9.18 12.54
CA ARG A 20 -3.21 -9.30 12.53
C ARG A 20 -2.81 -10.76 12.41
N GLY A 21 -1.72 -11.04 11.68
CA GLY A 21 -1.20 -12.41 11.51
C GLY A 21 -1.95 -13.29 10.50
N THR A 22 -2.97 -12.78 9.80
CA THR A 22 -3.71 -13.55 8.78
C THR A 22 -2.99 -13.67 7.43
N GLY A 23 -1.83 -13.01 7.29
CA GLY A 23 -1.00 -13.06 6.08
C GLY A 23 -1.42 -12.09 4.98
N LYS A 24 -2.07 -10.96 5.31
CA LYS A 24 -2.48 -9.92 4.34
C LYS A 24 -1.31 -9.40 3.51
N THR A 25 -0.26 -8.90 4.18
CA THR A 25 0.96 -8.40 3.53
C THR A 25 1.63 -9.47 2.67
N PHE A 26 1.63 -10.73 3.14
CA PHE A 26 2.13 -11.86 2.35
C PHE A 26 1.28 -12.08 1.08
N SER A 27 -0.05 -12.08 1.21
CA SER A 27 -0.97 -12.26 0.08
C SER A 27 -0.85 -11.13 -0.95
N LEU A 28 -0.70 -9.88 -0.50
CA LEU A 28 -0.47 -8.73 -1.37
C LEU A 28 0.87 -8.87 -2.11
N LYS A 29 1.94 -9.21 -1.38
CA LYS A 29 3.24 -9.47 -1.99
C LYS A 29 3.17 -10.59 -3.03
N GLU A 30 2.48 -11.69 -2.79
CA GLU A 30 2.34 -12.76 -3.79
C GLU A 30 1.53 -12.35 -5.04
N HIS A 31 0.45 -11.59 -4.88
CA HIS A 31 -0.43 -11.23 -6.00
C HIS A 31 0.04 -10.00 -6.80
N PHE A 32 0.77 -9.10 -6.13
CA PHE A 32 1.34 -7.88 -6.70
C PHE A 32 2.88 -7.94 -6.71
N LYS A 33 3.43 -9.17 -6.74
CA LYS A 33 4.87 -9.44 -6.94
C LYS A 33 5.23 -9.14 -8.40
N SER A 34 5.40 -7.86 -8.68
CA SER A 34 6.04 -7.36 -9.88
C SER A 34 7.00 -6.26 -9.44
N PRO A 35 8.16 -6.05 -10.09
CA PRO A 35 9.12 -4.98 -9.74
C PRO A 35 8.56 -3.53 -9.86
N GLN A 36 7.24 -3.40 -9.98
CA GLN A 36 6.47 -2.24 -10.42
C GLN A 36 5.45 -1.81 -9.35
N ALA A 37 5.61 -2.26 -8.11
CA ALA A 37 4.72 -1.88 -7.01
C ALA A 37 5.48 -1.08 -5.95
N LEU A 38 4.99 0.12 -5.63
CA LEU A 38 5.47 0.91 -4.50
C LEU A 38 4.85 0.36 -3.21
N TYR A 39 5.69 0.05 -2.22
CA TYR A 39 5.25 -0.34 -0.89
C TYR A 39 5.56 0.77 0.12
N ILE A 40 4.53 1.24 0.81
CA ILE A 40 4.60 2.18 1.92
C ILE A 40 4.13 1.45 3.17
N ASP A 41 5.00 1.31 4.16
CA ASP A 41 4.71 0.75 5.47
C ASP A 41 4.70 1.87 6.51
N LEU A 42 3.51 2.30 6.90
CA LEU A 42 3.33 3.38 7.88
C LEU A 42 3.61 2.96 9.32
N LEU A 43 4.06 1.72 9.56
CA LEU A 43 4.69 1.34 10.83
C LEU A 43 6.15 1.76 10.89
N THR A 44 6.79 2.00 9.74
CA THR A 44 8.17 2.50 9.73
C THR A 44 8.18 3.96 10.18
N PRO A 45 9.02 4.34 11.18
CA PRO A 45 9.02 5.70 11.71
C PRO A 45 9.27 6.77 10.64
N GLU A 46 10.20 6.52 9.72
CA GLU A 46 10.58 7.46 8.67
C GLU A 46 9.44 7.77 7.70
N GLN A 47 8.76 6.74 7.18
CA GLN A 47 7.63 6.95 6.26
C GLN A 47 6.44 7.54 7.02
N ASN A 48 6.17 7.05 8.24
CA ASN A 48 5.10 7.59 9.07
C ASN A 48 5.27 9.09 9.32
N GLU A 49 6.46 9.52 9.76
CA GLU A 49 6.77 10.92 10.03
C GLU A 49 6.65 11.77 8.76
N THR A 50 7.26 11.31 7.66
CA THR A 50 7.21 11.99 6.35
C THR A 50 5.77 12.27 5.93
N TYR A 51 4.93 11.24 5.89
CA TYR A 51 3.55 11.37 5.40
C TYR A 51 2.61 12.01 6.42
N SER A 52 2.88 11.89 7.73
CA SER A 52 2.09 12.56 8.77
C SER A 52 2.29 14.07 8.74
N LEU A 53 3.53 14.52 8.55
CA LEU A 53 3.88 15.93 8.46
C LEU A 53 3.49 16.53 7.11
N ARG A 54 3.72 15.80 6.01
CA ARG A 54 3.43 16.28 4.66
C ARG A 54 2.75 15.19 3.81
N PRO A 55 1.43 15.02 3.91
CA PRO A 55 0.67 14.07 3.11
C PRO A 55 0.90 14.22 1.59
N GLN A 56 1.08 15.46 1.10
CA GLN A 56 1.38 15.76 -0.31
C GLN A 56 2.67 15.12 -0.84
N ALA A 57 3.59 14.71 0.04
CA ALA A 57 4.78 13.97 -0.36
C ALA A 57 4.43 12.67 -1.12
N LEU A 58 3.26 12.08 -0.85
CA LEU A 58 2.76 10.95 -1.62
C LEU A 58 2.56 11.34 -3.09
N THR A 59 1.81 12.39 -3.39
CA THR A 59 1.57 12.85 -4.77
C THR A 59 2.87 13.14 -5.51
N GLU A 60 3.82 13.80 -4.86
CA GLU A 60 5.12 14.11 -5.45
C GLU A 60 5.93 12.85 -5.77
N GLN A 61 5.95 11.88 -4.84
CA GLN A 61 6.61 10.61 -5.06
C GLN A 61 5.95 9.83 -6.20
N LEU A 62 4.62 9.84 -6.28
CA LEU A 62 3.89 9.19 -7.38
C LEU A 62 4.13 9.89 -8.72
N ALA A 63 4.25 11.21 -8.75
CA ALA A 63 4.57 11.95 -9.96
C ALA A 63 6.01 11.68 -10.44
N ALA A 64 6.94 11.40 -9.51
CA ALA A 64 8.30 11.00 -9.82
C ALA A 64 8.42 9.54 -10.28
N LEU A 65 7.45 8.70 -9.91
CA LEU A 65 7.35 7.33 -10.41
C LEU A 65 6.84 7.38 -11.84
N GLY A 66 7.66 6.91 -12.78
CA GLY A 66 7.27 6.78 -14.18
C GLY A 66 6.12 5.79 -14.38
N SER A 67 5.68 5.63 -15.62
CA SER A 67 4.59 4.73 -16.02
C SER A 67 4.85 3.24 -15.74
N GLU A 68 6.03 2.90 -15.23
CA GLU A 68 6.41 1.55 -14.85
C GLU A 68 5.81 1.12 -13.50
N THR A 69 5.31 2.04 -12.66
CA THR A 69 4.65 1.64 -11.40
C THR A 69 3.16 1.36 -11.63
N GLU A 70 2.76 0.10 -11.53
CA GLU A 70 1.38 -0.33 -11.73
C GLU A 70 0.55 -0.28 -10.44
N TRP A 71 1.19 -0.45 -9.28
CA TRP A 71 0.50 -0.57 -7.99
C TRP A 71 1.17 0.22 -6.87
N ILE A 72 0.33 0.74 -5.98
CA ILE A 72 0.77 1.37 -4.74
C ILE A 72 0.07 0.64 -3.59
N VAL A 73 0.86 0.12 -2.67
CA VAL A 73 0.39 -0.59 -1.49
C VAL A 73 0.76 0.24 -0.27
N ILE A 74 -0.24 0.73 0.45
CA ILE A 74 -0.07 1.46 1.71
C ILE A 74 -0.54 0.54 2.85
N ASP A 75 0.41 0.01 3.61
CA ASP A 75 0.13 -0.83 4.77
C ASP A 75 -0.16 0.04 6.00
N GLU A 76 -1.08 -0.44 6.83
CA GLU A 76 -1.50 0.20 8.09
C GLU A 76 -1.94 1.69 7.92
N ILE A 77 -2.70 1.98 6.85
CA ILE A 77 -3.22 3.33 6.46
C ILE A 77 -3.87 4.11 7.61
N GLN A 78 -4.46 3.45 8.60
CA GLN A 78 -5.07 4.10 9.76
C GLN A 78 -4.06 4.84 10.65
N LYS A 79 -2.75 4.63 10.46
CA LYS A 79 -1.69 5.41 11.10
C LYS A 79 -1.59 6.83 10.55
N VAL A 80 -1.87 7.03 9.26
CA VAL A 80 -1.87 8.34 8.59
C VAL A 80 -3.11 8.44 7.68
N PRO A 81 -4.32 8.55 8.26
CA PRO A 81 -5.57 8.51 7.48
C PRO A 81 -5.72 9.68 6.51
N LYS A 82 -5.02 10.80 6.75
CA LYS A 82 -4.99 11.97 5.86
C LYS A 82 -4.52 11.65 4.45
N LEU A 83 -3.77 10.56 4.25
CA LEU A 83 -3.36 10.11 2.92
C LEU A 83 -4.53 9.69 2.01
N LEU A 84 -5.73 9.48 2.58
CA LEU A 84 -6.93 9.18 1.80
C LEU A 84 -7.54 10.41 1.12
N ASP A 85 -7.16 11.61 1.56
CA ASP A 85 -7.66 12.89 1.04
C ASP A 85 -6.69 13.57 0.06
N VAL A 86 -5.59 12.89 -0.27
CA VAL A 86 -4.48 13.38 -1.12
C VAL A 86 -4.69 13.04 -2.58
#